data_AF-A0A5A8F1T3-F1
#
_entry.id   AF-A0A5A8F1T3-F1
#
_cell.length_a   1.000
_cell.length_b   1.000
_cell.length_c   1.000
_cell.angle_alpha   90.00
_cell.angle_beta   90.00
_cell.angle_gamma   90.00
#
_symmetry.space_group_name_H-M   'P 1'
#
loop_
_entity.id
_entity.type
_entity.pdbx_description
1 polymer ?
#
loop_
_entity_poly.entity_id
_entity_poly.type
_entity_poly.pdbx_seq_one_letter_code
_entity_poly.pdbx_strand_id
1 'polypeptide(L)'
;MAEKSEKSDYQDLLEELDAYLSWPEGSPAVYNYYESYIALETRDELSKYRLTDELIELDKQIIRGLKKYTAEVNRKYVDDDPLEKWWWHLDKIQNGTYPPELLPDYLQVEYFKLHPHLKRP
;
A
#
# COMPACT_ATOMS: atom_id res chain seq x y z
N MET A 1 5.02 33.35 -1.93
CA MET A 1 5.08 31.89 -1.80
C MET A 1 3.99 31.55 -0.80
N ALA A 2 2.89 30.93 -1.24
CA ALA A 2 1.79 30.60 -0.34
C ALA A 2 2.21 29.39 0.51
N GLU A 3 2.08 29.50 1.83
CA GLU A 3 2.18 28.35 2.73
C GLU A 3 1.04 27.39 2.36
N LYS A 4 1.39 26.21 1.83
CA LYS A 4 0.40 25.14 1.69
C LYS A 4 -0.08 24.75 3.08
N SER A 5 -1.40 24.62 3.24
CA SER A 5 -1.99 24.13 4.49
C SER A 5 -1.86 22.61 4.56
N GLU A 6 -1.69 22.04 5.76
CA GLU A 6 -1.60 20.58 5.97
C GLU A 6 -2.75 19.79 5.32
N LYS A 7 -3.96 20.37 5.24
CA LYS A 7 -5.12 19.76 4.59
C LYS A 7 -4.96 19.66 3.06
N SER A 8 -4.30 20.63 2.44
CA SER A 8 -4.00 20.64 1.00
C SER A 8 -2.95 19.58 0.70
N ASP A 9 -1.90 19.51 1.52
CA ASP A 9 -0.84 18.51 1.35
C ASP A 9 -1.37 17.07 1.48
N TYR A 10 -2.29 16.84 2.43
CA TYR A 10 -2.94 15.55 2.59
C TYR A 10 -3.73 15.11 1.36
N GLN A 11 -4.51 16.03 0.77
CA GLN A 11 -5.32 15.72 -0.41
C GLN A 11 -4.45 15.49 -1.65
N ASP A 12 -3.40 16.29 -1.83
CA ASP A 12 -2.43 16.09 -2.91
C ASP A 12 -1.80 14.68 -2.83
N LEU A 13 -1.41 14.23 -1.63
CA LEU A 13 -0.85 12.90 -1.41
C LEU A 13 -1.85 11.76 -1.70
N LEU A 14 -3.14 11.95 -1.38
CA LEU A 14 -4.18 10.96 -1.72
C LEU A 14 -4.35 10.84 -3.24
N GLU A 15 -4.40 11.97 -3.94
CA GLU A 15 -4.51 12.00 -5.40
C GLU A 15 -3.28 11.34 -6.06
N GLU A 16 -2.08 11.58 -5.53
CA GLU A 16 -0.86 10.91 -5.99
C GLU A 16 -0.94 9.39 -5.81
N LEU A 17 -1.32 8.93 -4.61
CA LEU A 17 -1.43 7.50 -4.34
C LEU A 17 -2.49 6.82 -5.23
N ASP A 18 -3.64 7.46 -5.44
CA ASP A 18 -4.69 6.98 -6.34
C ASP A 18 -4.19 6.91 -7.80
N ALA A 19 -3.43 7.92 -8.24
CA ALA A 19 -2.81 7.91 -9.57
C ALA A 19 -1.86 6.72 -9.73
N TYR A 20 -1.02 6.42 -8.74
CA TYR A 20 -0.07 5.28 -8.79
C TYR A 20 -0.76 3.91 -8.76
N LEU A 21 -1.98 3.82 -8.25
CA LEU A 21 -2.80 2.60 -8.31
C LEU A 21 -3.32 2.29 -9.72
N SER A 22 -3.35 3.28 -10.60
CA SER A 22 -3.91 3.18 -11.95
C SER A 22 -2.87 3.34 -13.07
N TRP A 23 -1.78 4.07 -12.80
CA TRP A 23 -0.75 4.40 -13.78
C TRP A 23 0.57 3.67 -13.54
N PRO A 24 1.28 3.22 -14.59
CA PRO A 24 0.82 3.16 -15.99
C PRO A 24 -0.26 2.08 -16.19
N GLU A 25 -1.10 2.27 -17.20
CA GLU A 25 -2.19 1.33 -17.50
C GLU A 25 -1.64 -0.09 -17.71
N GLY A 26 -2.17 -1.06 -16.97
CA GLY A 26 -1.77 -2.46 -17.05
C GLY A 26 -0.53 -2.84 -16.21
N SER A 27 0.23 -1.87 -15.71
CA SER A 27 1.37 -2.09 -14.81
C SER A 27 1.46 -0.99 -13.75
N PRO A 28 0.52 -0.89 -12.80
CA PRO A 28 0.50 0.23 -11.86
C PRO A 28 1.78 0.35 -11.05
N ALA A 29 2.23 1.59 -10.85
CA ALA A 29 3.49 1.95 -10.23
C ALA A 29 3.63 1.32 -8.84
N VAL A 30 2.54 1.24 -8.07
CA VAL A 30 2.49 0.60 -6.73
C VAL A 30 3.09 -0.82 -6.72
N TYR A 31 2.95 -1.58 -7.81
CA TYR A 31 3.42 -2.97 -7.87
C TYR A 31 4.70 -3.13 -8.70
N ASN A 32 5.11 -2.10 -9.44
CA ASN A 32 6.21 -2.18 -10.40
C ASN A 32 7.57 -1.98 -9.72
N TYR A 33 8.55 -2.81 -10.05
CA TYR A 33 9.90 -2.77 -9.46
C TYR A 33 10.60 -1.40 -9.52
N TYR A 34 10.39 -0.66 -10.61
CA TYR A 34 11.09 0.61 -10.83
C TYR A 34 10.39 1.79 -10.19
N GLU A 35 9.08 1.70 -9.96
CA GLU A 35 8.24 2.85 -9.60
C GLU A 35 7.56 2.69 -8.24
N SER A 36 7.58 1.48 -7.66
CA SER A 36 6.92 1.20 -6.38
C SER A 36 7.41 2.13 -5.28
N TYR A 37 8.70 2.47 -5.27
CA TYR A 37 9.28 3.36 -4.26
C TYR A 37 8.54 4.69 -4.13
N ILE A 38 8.01 5.23 -5.23
CA ILE A 38 7.28 6.51 -5.21
C ILE A 38 5.98 6.36 -4.42
N ALA A 39 5.20 5.31 -4.71
CA ALA A 39 3.97 5.05 -3.98
C ALA A 39 4.21 4.70 -2.50
N LEU A 40 5.33 4.02 -2.21
CA LEU A 40 5.71 3.64 -0.85
C LEU A 40 6.12 4.85 -0.01
N GLU A 41 6.88 5.79 -0.59
CA GLU A 41 7.21 7.07 0.04
C GLU A 41 5.97 7.95 0.23
N THR A 42 5.09 8.04 -0.77
CA THR A 42 3.79 8.74 -0.62
C THR A 42 2.97 8.15 0.53
N ARG A 43 2.96 6.81 0.69
CA ARG A 43 2.23 6.15 1.77
C ARG A 43 2.89 6.37 3.14
N ASP A 44 4.22 6.45 3.21
CA ASP A 44 4.97 6.85 4.41
C ASP A 44 4.57 8.27 4.84
N GLU A 45 4.44 9.23 3.92
CA GLU A 45 3.96 10.58 4.22
C GLU A 45 2.51 10.58 4.71
N LEU A 46 1.62 9.85 4.02
CA LEU A 46 0.22 9.68 4.44
C LEU A 46 0.08 9.04 5.83
N SER A 47 1.06 8.23 6.27
CA SER A 47 1.05 7.61 7.61
C SER A 47 1.16 8.61 8.77
N LYS A 48 1.64 9.83 8.49
CA LYS A 48 1.76 10.91 9.48
C LYS A 48 0.42 11.60 9.75
N TYR A 49 -0.56 11.39 8.89
CA TYR A 49 -1.90 11.95 9.01
C TYR A 49 -2.85 10.97 9.69
N ARG A 50 -3.99 11.50 10.15
CA ARG A 50 -5.08 10.67 10.65
C ARG A 50 -5.61 9.79 9.53
N LEU A 51 -5.85 8.52 9.84
CA LEU A 51 -6.54 7.59 8.95
C LEU A 51 -7.96 8.08 8.62
N THR A 52 -8.27 8.20 7.33
CA THR A 52 -9.59 8.57 6.80
C THR A 52 -10.21 7.42 6.01
N ASP A 53 -11.51 7.50 5.72
CA ASP A 53 -12.19 6.50 4.90
C ASP A 53 -11.63 6.44 3.46
N GLU A 54 -11.17 7.58 2.92
CA GLU A 54 -10.55 7.68 1.59
C GLU A 54 -9.24 6.87 1.55
N LEU A 55 -8.35 7.09 2.52
CA LEU A 55 -7.09 6.36 2.62
C LEU A 55 -7.32 4.87 2.88
N ILE A 56 -8.29 4.53 3.73
CA ILE A 56 -8.69 3.13 3.98
C ILE A 56 -9.10 2.44 2.68
N GLU A 57 -9.84 3.13 1.80
CA GLU A 57 -10.26 2.53 0.54
C GLU A 57 -9.10 2.37 -0.44
N LEU A 58 -8.19 3.34 -0.54
CA LEU A 58 -6.97 3.20 -1.36
C LEU A 58 -6.11 2.02 -0.87
N ASP A 59 -5.90 1.91 0.44
CA ASP A 59 -5.15 0.80 1.03
C ASP A 59 -5.80 -0.56 0.69
N LYS A 60 -7.14 -0.66 0.76
CA LYS A 60 -7.86 -1.88 0.34
C LYS A 60 -7.69 -2.16 -1.14
N GLN A 61 -7.68 -1.13 -1.99
CA GLN A 61 -7.44 -1.28 -3.43
C GLN A 61 -6.04 -1.83 -3.70
N ILE A 62 -5.01 -1.40 -2.94
CA ILE A 62 -3.66 -1.96 -3.01
C ILE A 62 -3.70 -3.48 -2.78
N ILE A 63 -4.29 -3.92 -1.68
CA ILE A 63 -4.36 -5.36 -1.35
C ILE A 63 -5.16 -6.15 -2.39
N ARG A 64 -6.27 -5.59 -2.88
CA ARG A 64 -7.10 -6.24 -3.92
C ARG A 64 -6.34 -6.35 -5.25
N GLY A 65 -5.55 -5.35 -5.61
CA GLY A 65 -4.77 -5.33 -6.83
C GLY A 65 -3.71 -6.42 -6.91
N LEU A 66 -3.25 -6.95 -5.77
CA LEU A 66 -2.34 -8.12 -5.71
C LEU A 66 -2.94 -9.41 -6.32
N LYS A 67 -4.26 -9.45 -6.59
CA LYS A 67 -4.89 -10.53 -7.38
C LYS A 67 -4.61 -10.44 -8.87
N LYS A 68 -4.30 -9.24 -9.36
CA LYS A 68 -4.16 -8.92 -10.79
C LYS A 68 -2.71 -8.62 -11.16
N TYR A 69 -1.96 -7.99 -10.26
CA TYR A 69 -0.61 -7.51 -10.50
C TYR A 69 0.37 -8.21 -9.57
N THR A 70 1.51 -8.65 -10.11
CA THR A 70 2.64 -9.16 -9.32
C THR A 70 3.31 -7.99 -8.62
N ALA A 71 3.50 -8.08 -7.29
CA ALA A 71 4.27 -7.11 -6.53
C ALA A 71 5.76 -7.37 -6.74
N GLU A 72 6.36 -6.64 -7.68
CA GLU A 72 7.77 -6.73 -8.01
C GLU A 72 8.62 -5.83 -7.10
N VAL A 73 8.33 -5.81 -5.80
CA VAL A 73 8.94 -4.85 -4.87
C VAL A 73 10.47 -4.96 -4.91
N ASN A 74 11.13 -3.82 -5.07
CA ASN A 74 12.58 -3.76 -5.12
C ASN A 74 13.19 -3.96 -3.73
N ARG A 75 13.55 -5.20 -3.40
CA ARG A 75 14.08 -5.60 -2.09
C ARG A 75 15.32 -4.85 -1.61
N LYS A 76 16.08 -4.24 -2.53
CA LYS A 76 17.21 -3.38 -2.17
C LYS A 76 16.77 -2.16 -1.33
N TYR A 77 15.51 -1.76 -1.43
CA TYR A 77 14.93 -0.68 -0.64
C TYR A 77 14.10 -1.17 0.56
N VAL A 78 13.79 -2.47 0.65
CA VAL A 78 12.71 -2.99 1.53
C VAL A 78 13.21 -3.93 2.61
N ASP A 79 14.36 -4.58 2.40
CA ASP A 79 14.86 -5.60 3.35
C ASP A 79 15.16 -5.02 4.75
N ASP A 80 15.37 -3.70 4.86
CA ASP A 80 15.62 -3.00 6.14
C ASP A 80 14.36 -2.34 6.73
N ASP A 81 13.22 -2.29 6.03
CA ASP A 81 12.03 -1.60 6.53
C ASP A 81 11.25 -2.44 7.55
N PRO A 82 10.77 -1.82 8.64
CA PRO A 82 10.00 -2.49 9.67
C PRO A 82 8.75 -3.16 9.10
N LEU A 83 8.41 -4.34 9.64
CA LEU A 83 7.22 -5.06 9.21
C LEU A 83 5.94 -4.25 9.46
N GLU A 84 5.91 -3.36 10.47
CA GLU A 84 4.75 -2.50 10.75
C GLU A 84 4.35 -1.63 9.56
N LYS A 85 5.28 -1.31 8.65
CA LYS A 85 4.96 -0.61 7.41
C LYS A 85 4.57 -1.60 6.31
N TRP A 86 3.39 -2.20 6.46
CA TRP A 86 2.91 -3.27 5.58
C TRP A 86 2.99 -2.93 4.08
N TRP A 87 2.86 -1.67 3.69
CA TRP A 87 2.91 -1.23 2.29
C TRP A 87 4.27 -1.51 1.65
N TRP A 88 5.36 -1.56 2.41
CA TRP A 88 6.67 -1.97 1.88
C TRP A 88 6.75 -3.48 1.60
N HIS A 89 5.87 -4.30 2.19
CA HIS A 89 5.94 -5.76 2.15
C HIS A 89 4.84 -6.38 1.28
N LEU A 90 4.45 -5.71 0.17
CA LEU A 90 3.41 -6.20 -0.74
C LEU A 90 3.72 -7.59 -1.32
N ASP A 91 4.98 -7.93 -1.52
CA ASP A 91 5.41 -9.25 -1.97
C ASP A 91 5.10 -10.34 -0.92
N LYS A 92 5.33 -10.04 0.37
CA LYS A 92 4.98 -10.95 1.48
C LYS A 92 3.48 -11.10 1.63
N ILE A 93 2.74 -10.01 1.49
CA ILE A 93 1.27 -10.01 1.49
C ILE A 93 0.76 -10.83 0.30
N GLN A 94 1.32 -10.64 -0.89
CA GLN A 94 0.92 -11.40 -2.07
C GLN A 94 1.19 -12.90 -1.89
N ASN A 95 2.27 -13.28 -1.23
CA ASN A 95 2.65 -14.68 -0.99
C ASN A 95 1.99 -15.31 0.24
N GLY A 96 1.25 -14.54 1.03
CA GLY A 96 0.61 -15.04 2.26
C GLY A 96 1.60 -15.30 3.40
N THR A 97 2.79 -14.71 3.34
CA THR A 97 3.85 -14.86 4.36
C THR A 97 3.95 -13.66 5.29
N TYR A 98 3.22 -12.58 5.01
CA TYR A 98 3.14 -11.43 5.90
C TYR A 98 2.30 -11.78 7.15
N PRO A 99 2.75 -11.43 8.38
CA PRO A 99 2.01 -11.73 9.60
C PRO A 99 0.67 -10.98 9.64
N PRO A 100 -0.50 -11.68 9.67
CA PRO A 100 -1.81 -11.01 9.67
C PRO A 100 -2.01 -10.03 10.82
N GLU A 101 -1.42 -10.31 11.99
CA GLU A 101 -1.50 -9.49 13.20
C GLU A 101 -0.81 -8.12 13.08
N LEU A 102 0.06 -7.95 12.08
CA LEU A 102 0.70 -6.66 11.78
C LEU A 102 -0.07 -5.85 10.75
N LEU A 103 -1.05 -6.45 10.06
CA LEU A 103 -1.95 -5.70 9.19
C LEU A 103 -3.00 -4.96 10.03
N PRO A 104 -3.34 -3.72 9.65
CA PRO A 104 -4.53 -3.07 10.17
C PRO A 104 -5.78 -3.93 10.00
N ASP A 105 -6.69 -3.92 10.98
CA ASP A 105 -7.90 -4.74 10.99
C ASP A 105 -8.74 -4.59 9.71
N TYR A 106 -8.79 -3.37 9.14
CA TYR A 106 -9.52 -3.10 7.90
C TYR A 106 -8.91 -3.75 6.65
N LEU A 107 -7.62 -4.13 6.70
CA LEU A 107 -6.91 -4.84 5.63
C LEU A 107 -6.87 -6.35 5.82
N GLN A 108 -6.93 -6.84 7.07
CA GLN A 108 -6.99 -8.28 7.34
C GLN A 108 -8.16 -8.96 6.58
N VAL A 109 -9.29 -8.26 6.45
CA VAL A 109 -10.44 -8.74 5.67
C VAL A 109 -10.08 -8.98 4.20
N GLU A 110 -9.35 -8.05 3.57
CA GLU A 110 -8.92 -8.20 2.18
C GLU A 110 -7.79 -9.23 2.05
N TYR A 111 -6.89 -9.28 3.02
CA TYR A 111 -5.81 -10.26 3.09
C TYR A 111 -6.32 -11.69 3.20
N PHE A 112 -7.31 -11.97 4.06
CA PHE A 112 -7.91 -13.31 4.15
C PHE A 112 -8.77 -13.67 2.93
N LYS A 113 -9.30 -12.68 2.18
CA LYS A 113 -9.92 -12.93 0.87
C LYS A 113 -8.89 -13.25 -0.22
N LEU A 114 -7.63 -12.78 -0.05
CA LEU A 114 -6.51 -13.13 -0.92
C LEU A 114 -5.95 -14.52 -0.56
N HIS A 115 -5.89 -14.82 0.75
CA HIS A 115 -5.35 -16.08 1.30
C HIS A 115 -6.33 -16.77 2.25
N PRO A 116 -7.37 -17.45 1.73
CA PRO A 116 -8.39 -18.09 2.57
C PRO A 116 -7.84 -19.15 3.52
N HIS A 117 -6.73 -19.79 3.16
CA HIS A 117 -6.09 -20.83 3.95
C HIS A 117 -5.39 -20.30 5.22
N LEU A 118 -5.12 -18.99 5.31
CA LEU A 118 -4.53 -18.36 6.49
C LEU A 118 -5.57 -18.01 7.56
N LYS A 119 -6.86 -18.07 7.22
CA LYS A 119 -7.94 -17.84 8.15
C LYS A 119 -7.97 -19.00 9.14
N ARG A 120 -7.36 -18.82 10.31
CA ARG A 120 -7.40 -19.84 11.38
C ARG A 120 -8.87 -20.04 11.80
N PRO A 121 -9.30 -21.30 11.99
CA PRO A 121 -10.67 -21.63 12.39
C PRO A 121 -11.05 -21.11 13.77
#